data_AF-A0A832SRZ2-F1
#
_entry.id   AF-A0A832SRZ2-F1
#
_cell.length_a   1.000
_cell.length_b   1.000
_cell.length_c   1.000
_cell.angle_alpha   90.00
_cell.angle_beta   90.00
_cell.angle_gamma   90.00
#
_symmetry.space_group_name_H-M   'P 1'
#
loop_
_entity.id
_entity.type
_entity.pdbx_description
1 polymer ?
#
loop_
_entity_poly.entity_id
_entity_poly.type
_entity_poly.pdbx_seq_one_letter_code
_entity_poly.pdbx_strand_id
1 'polypeptide(L)'
;MNIKKELERFLAEDYSHNDVTSEILSNKKITATIVSRQSGIVAGVNYAKQIFSIKKCKVQIIKDDGSMIKPNQPVLRISGPAKSILSCERTALNLLSRMSG
;
A
#
# COMPACT_ATOMS: atom_id res chain seq x y z
N MET A 1 14.66 -9.83 -14.65
CA MET A 1 14.16 -9.85 -13.25
C MET A 1 12.69 -9.45 -13.28
N ASN A 2 11.76 -10.34 -12.92
CA ASN A 2 10.32 -10.10 -13.10
C ASN A 2 9.75 -9.43 -11.85
N ILE A 3 9.68 -8.09 -11.87
CA ILE A 3 9.28 -7.24 -10.72
C ILE A 3 7.97 -7.71 -10.09
N LYS A 4 7.01 -8.15 -10.91
CA LYS A 4 5.71 -8.66 -10.45
C LYS A 4 5.85 -9.86 -9.50
N LYS A 5 6.77 -10.78 -9.81
CA LYS A 5 7.00 -12.01 -9.03
C LYS A 5 7.55 -11.70 -7.64
N GLU A 6 8.38 -10.65 -7.53
CA GLU A 6 8.96 -10.23 -6.26
C GLU A 6 7.95 -9.49 -5.37
N LEU A 7 7.04 -8.71 -5.98
CA LEU A 7 5.90 -8.12 -5.27
C LEU A 7 4.94 -9.19 -4.74
N GLU A 8 4.67 -10.23 -5.52
CA GLU A 8 3.86 -11.39 -5.10
C GLU A 8 4.51 -12.14 -3.93
N ARG A 9 5.85 -12.25 -3.93
CA ARG A 9 6.58 -12.87 -2.83
C ARG A 9 6.48 -12.06 -1.54
N PHE A 10 6.65 -10.74 -1.58
CA PHE A 10 6.48 -9.90 -0.38
C PHE A 10 5.07 -10.00 0.20
N LEU A 11 4.06 -10.04 -0.66
CA LEU A 11 2.68 -10.26 -0.24
C LEU A 11 2.50 -11.63 0.43
N ALA A 12 3.15 -12.68 -0.09
CA ALA A 12 3.07 -14.02 0.49
C ALA A 12 3.81 -14.14 1.84
N GLU A 13 4.94 -13.44 2.00
CA GLU A 13 5.70 -13.39 3.26
C GLU A 13 4.92 -12.68 4.37
N ASP A 14 4.20 -11.59 4.06
CA ASP A 14 3.34 -10.89 5.02
C ASP A 14 1.98 -11.59 5.25
N TYR A 15 1.60 -12.54 4.38
CA TYR A 15 0.36 -13.31 4.50
C TYR A 15 0.50 -14.40 5.59
N SER A 16 0.44 -13.99 6.85
CA SER A 16 0.28 -14.92 7.97
C SER A 16 -1.09 -15.60 7.86
N HIS A 17 -1.10 -16.93 7.85
CA HIS A 17 -2.26 -17.83 7.67
C HIS A 17 -3.46 -17.64 8.65
N ASN A 18 -3.44 -16.64 9.54
CA ASN A 18 -4.37 -16.47 10.66
C ASN A 18 -4.87 -15.02 10.84
N ASP A 19 -5.16 -14.28 9.76
CA ASP A 19 -5.76 -12.95 9.89
C ASP A 19 -7.29 -13.03 10.14
N VAL A 20 -7.65 -13.44 11.35
CA VAL A 20 -9.04 -13.57 11.85
C VAL A 20 -9.79 -12.23 11.75
N THR A 21 -9.06 -11.11 11.87
CA THR A 21 -9.58 -9.74 11.71
C THR A 21 -10.13 -9.50 10.30
N SER A 22 -9.45 -10.03 9.28
CA SER A 22 -9.87 -9.91 7.87
C SER A 22 -11.09 -10.76 7.51
N GLU A 23 -11.43 -11.81 8.27
CA GLU A 23 -12.65 -12.61 8.06
C GLU A 23 -13.90 -11.96 8.66
N ILE A 24 -13.75 -11.19 9.73
CA ILE A 24 -14.87 -10.49 10.40
C ILE A 24 -15.27 -9.22 9.63
N LEU A 25 -14.33 -8.63 8.88
CA LEU A 25 -14.58 -7.48 8.04
C LEU A 25 -15.47 -7.86 6.85
N SER A 26 -16.75 -7.49 6.95
CA SER A 26 -17.71 -7.48 5.84
C SER A 26 -17.06 -7.01 4.53
N ASN A 27 -17.48 -7.56 3.39
CA ASN A 27 -16.97 -7.25 2.03
C ASN A 27 -17.31 -5.81 1.55
N LYS A 28 -17.32 -4.84 2.47
CA LYS A 28 -17.56 -3.43 2.24
C LYS A 28 -16.38 -2.86 1.46
N LYS A 29 -16.72 -2.07 0.45
CA LYS A 29 -15.76 -1.22 -0.23
C LYS A 29 -15.46 -0.02 0.67
N ILE A 30 -14.19 0.22 0.92
CA ILE A 30 -13.70 1.36 1.70
C ILE A 30 -12.76 2.19 0.85
N THR A 31 -12.51 3.42 1.31
CA THR A 31 -11.43 4.26 0.81
C THR A 31 -10.41 4.48 1.92
N ALA A 32 -9.15 4.19 1.67
CA ALA A 32 -8.03 4.41 2.57
C ALA A 32 -7.09 5.47 1.98
N THR A 33 -6.41 6.21 2.85
CA THR A 33 -5.40 7.20 2.45
C THR A 33 -4.12 6.93 3.22
N ILE A 34 -3.02 6.75 2.51
CA ILE A 34 -1.68 6.67 3.11
C ILE A 34 -1.18 8.10 3.28
N VAL A 35 -0.84 8.46 4.51
CA VAL A 35 -0.33 9.78 4.88
C VAL A 35 1.10 9.65 5.40
N SER A 36 1.96 10.61 5.06
CA SER A 36 3.30 10.66 5.66
C SER A 36 3.23 11.27 7.05
N ARG A 37 3.97 10.70 8.01
CA ARG A 37 4.14 11.27 9.35
C ARG A 37 5.42 12.08 9.49
N GLN A 38 6.27 12.08 8.47
CA GLN A 38 7.58 12.72 8.46
C GLN A 38 7.77 13.55 7.19
N SER A 39 8.67 14.52 7.24
CA SER A 39 9.13 15.24 6.05
C SER A 39 10.13 14.37 5.30
N GLY A 40 10.11 14.39 3.98
CA GLY A 40 11.07 13.62 3.17
C GLY A 40 10.81 13.72 1.68
N ILE A 41 11.45 12.83 0.93
CA ILE A 41 11.20 12.63 -0.50
C ILE A 41 10.44 11.33 -0.68
N VAL A 42 9.31 11.39 -1.38
CA VAL A 42 8.51 10.20 -1.67
C VAL A 42 9.23 9.33 -2.67
N ALA A 43 9.37 8.04 -2.38
CA ALA A 43 9.85 7.05 -3.32
C ALA A 43 9.10 5.72 -3.18
N GLY A 44 8.87 5.05 -4.31
CA GLY A 44 8.22 3.75 -4.39
C GLY A 44 6.70 3.78 -4.62
N VAL A 45 6.10 4.92 -4.96
CA VAL A 45 4.63 5.02 -5.09
C VAL A 45 4.07 4.19 -6.25
N ASN A 46 4.85 4.03 -7.32
CA ASN A 46 4.43 3.20 -8.44
C ASN A 46 4.42 1.70 -8.07
N TYR A 47 5.35 1.26 -7.22
CA TYR A 47 5.37 -0.13 -6.73
C TYR A 47 4.26 -0.37 -5.70
N ALA A 48 4.04 0.56 -4.78
CA ALA A 48 2.91 0.50 -3.85
C ALA A 48 1.57 0.44 -4.60
N LYS A 49 1.40 1.22 -5.67
CA LYS A 49 0.23 1.13 -6.57
C LYS A 49 0.06 -0.26 -7.18
N GLN A 50 1.14 -0.91 -7.60
CA GLN A 50 1.09 -2.26 -8.16
C GLN A 50 0.65 -3.30 -7.13
N ILE A 51 1.14 -3.23 -5.89
CA ILE A 51 0.74 -4.10 -4.78
C ILE A 51 -0.79 -4.11 -4.62
N PHE A 52 -1.40 -2.93 -4.51
CA PHE A 52 -2.85 -2.82 -4.38
C PHE A 52 -3.60 -3.23 -5.66
N SER A 53 -3.01 -2.98 -6.83
CA SER A 53 -3.61 -3.37 -8.12
C SER A 53 -3.69 -4.90 -8.29
N ILE A 54 -2.74 -5.66 -7.73
CA ILE A 54 -2.77 -7.14 -7.70
C ILE A 54 -4.02 -7.64 -6.97
N LYS A 55 -4.45 -6.96 -5.90
CA LYS A 55 -5.69 -7.28 -5.16
C LYS A 55 -6.94 -6.61 -5.72
N LYS A 56 -6.90 -6.11 -6.96
CA LYS A 56 -8.00 -5.42 -7.66
C LYS A 56 -8.49 -4.14 -6.95
N CYS A 57 -7.63 -3.47 -6.19
CA CYS A 57 -7.93 -2.16 -5.62
C CYS A 57 -7.60 -1.04 -6.62
N LYS A 58 -8.40 0.03 -6.62
CA LYS A 58 -8.14 1.23 -7.41
C LYS A 58 -7.26 2.18 -6.59
N VAL A 59 -6.14 2.61 -7.16
CA VAL A 59 -5.18 3.50 -6.51
C VAL A 59 -5.04 4.80 -7.31
N GLN A 60 -5.10 5.91 -6.59
CA GLN A 60 -4.73 7.23 -7.06
C GLN A 60 -3.43 7.65 -6.38
N ILE A 61 -2.43 8.00 -7.19
CA ILE A 61 -1.20 8.62 -6.71
C ILE A 61 -1.51 10.10 -6.48
N ILE A 62 -1.24 10.59 -5.26
CA ILE A 62 -1.41 12.01 -4.90
C ILE A 62 -0.05 12.71 -4.93
N LYS A 63 1.02 11.98 -4.64
CA LYS A 63 2.39 12.49 -4.64
C LYS A 63 3.30 11.53 -5.40
N ASP A 64 3.94 12.03 -6.46
CA ASP A 64 4.81 11.23 -7.32
C ASP A 64 6.20 10.99 -6.70
N ASP A 65 6.89 9.98 -7.20
CA ASP A 65 8.28 9.70 -6.83
C ASP A 65 9.19 10.92 -7.08
N GLY A 66 10.08 11.22 -6.14
CA GLY A 66 10.96 12.40 -6.19
C GLY A 66 10.31 13.68 -5.63
N SER A 67 9.04 13.63 -5.26
CA SER A 67 8.36 14.80 -4.69
C SER A 67 8.60 14.95 -3.19
N MET A 68 8.77 16.20 -2.74
CA MET A 68 8.86 16.52 -1.30
C MET A 68 7.50 16.36 -0.61
N ILE A 69 7.47 15.67 0.52
CA ILE A 69 6.29 15.45 1.38
C ILE A 69 6.52 16.08 2.75
N LYS A 70 5.45 16.59 3.37
CA LYS A 70 5.42 17.08 4.76
C LYS A 70 4.55 16.15 5.63
N PRO A 71 4.70 16.17 6.96
CA PRO A 71 3.82 15.45 7.87
C PRO A 71 2.34 15.76 7.60
N ASN A 72 1.49 14.75 7.75
CA ASN A 72 0.05 14.75 7.47
C ASN A 72 -0.34 15.00 6.01
N GLN A 73 0.61 14.97 5.06
CA GLN A 73 0.26 15.02 3.64
C GLN A 73 -0.04 13.63 3.08
N PRO A 74 -1.07 13.52 2.23
CA PRO A 74 -1.42 12.26 1.58
C PRO A 74 -0.45 11.91 0.45
N VAL A 75 -0.09 10.63 0.38
CA VAL A 75 0.80 10.06 -0.65
C VAL A 75 0.00 9.27 -1.68
N LEU A 76 -0.89 8.38 -1.20
CA LEU A 76 -1.74 7.52 -2.02
C LEU A 76 -3.17 7.51 -1.47
N ARG A 77 -4.14 7.40 -2.37
CA ARG A 77 -5.54 7.08 -2.02
C ARG A 77 -5.94 5.77 -2.69
N ILE A 78 -6.47 4.84 -1.90
CA ILE A 78 -6.81 3.49 -2.32
C ILE A 78 -8.30 3.26 -2.09
N SER A 79 -8.99 2.62 -3.04
CA SER A 79 -10.41 2.27 -2.94
C SER A 79 -10.64 0.84 -3.40
N GLY A 80 -11.37 0.06 -2.62
CA GLY A 80 -11.51 -1.39 -2.85
C GLY A 80 -12.09 -2.12 -1.64
N PRO A 81 -12.17 -3.46 -1.70
CA PRO A 81 -12.61 -4.28 -0.56
C PRO A 81 -11.72 -4.05 0.65
N ALA A 82 -12.32 -3.91 1.84
CA ALA A 82 -11.58 -3.67 3.08
C ALA A 82 -10.48 -4.72 3.33
N LYS A 83 -10.82 -6.01 3.18
CA LYS A 83 -9.88 -7.13 3.29
C LYS A 83 -8.68 -7.01 2.33
N SER A 84 -8.94 -6.64 1.07
CA SER A 84 -7.88 -6.44 0.09
C SER A 84 -6.93 -5.31 0.48
N ILE A 85 -7.48 -4.18 0.93
CA ILE A 85 -6.67 -3.01 1.32
C ILE A 85 -5.81 -3.35 2.55
N LEU A 86 -6.42 -3.91 3.60
CA LEU A 86 -5.73 -4.23 4.85
C LEU A 86 -4.66 -5.30 4.66
N SER A 87 -4.94 -6.34 3.84
CA SER A 87 -3.94 -7.39 3.53
C SER A 87 -2.67 -6.86 2.84
N CYS A 88 -2.74 -5.70 2.19
CA CYS A 88 -1.61 -5.07 1.50
C CYS A 88 -0.98 -3.92 2.28
N GLU A 89 -1.61 -3.47 3.37
CA GLU A 89 -1.22 -2.26 4.09
C GLU A 89 0.23 -2.33 4.55
N ARG A 90 0.57 -3.37 5.32
CA ARG A 90 1.89 -3.51 5.93
C ARG A 90 3.00 -3.61 4.87
N THR A 91 2.80 -4.41 3.84
CA THR A 91 3.74 -4.56 2.73
C THR A 91 3.95 -3.23 1.98
N ALA A 92 2.87 -2.50 1.69
CA ALA A 92 2.95 -1.22 0.98
C ALA A 92 3.62 -0.14 1.84
N LEU A 93 3.29 -0.05 3.13
CA LEU A 93 3.92 0.90 4.06
C LEU A 93 5.40 0.60 4.24
N ASN A 94 5.78 -0.67 4.44
CA ASN A 94 7.19 -1.06 4.57
C ASN A 94 7.99 -0.72 3.32
N LEU A 95 7.43 -0.94 2.14
CA LEU A 95 8.07 -0.60 0.87
C LEU A 95 8.29 0.91 0.75
N LEU A 96 7.24 1.70 0.97
CA LEU A 96 7.31 3.17 0.87
C LEU A 96 8.30 3.76 1.89
N SER A 97 8.24 3.32 3.15
CA SER A 97 9.15 3.78 4.20
C SER A 97 10.60 3.45 3.87
N ARG A 98 10.88 2.21 3.43
CA ARG A 98 12.26 1.79 3.14
C ARG A 98 12.85 2.47 1.91
N MET A 99 12.02 2.82 0.92
CA MET A 99 12.47 3.54 -0.27
C MET A 99 12.59 5.05 -0.05
N SER A 100 11.75 5.64 0.80
CA SER A 100 11.72 7.09 1.04
C SER A 100 12.82 7.58 2.00
N GLY A 101 13.45 6.66 2.74
CA GLY A 101 14.58 6.95 3.64
C GLY A 101 14.15 7.15 5.08
#